data_AF-A0AAV8U1Y3-F1
#
_entry.id   AF-A0AAV8U1Y3-F1
#
_cell.length_a   1.000
_cell.length_b   1.000
_cell.length_c   1.000
_cell.angle_alpha   90.00
_cell.angle_beta   90.00
_cell.angle_gamma   90.00
#
_symmetry.space_group_name_H-M   'P 1'
#
loop_
_entity.id
_entity.type
_entity.pdbx_description
1 polymer ?
#
loop_
_entity_poly.entity_id
_entity_poly.type
_entity_poly.pdbx_seq_one_letter_code
_entity_poly.pdbx_strand_id
1 'polypeptide(L)'
;MSTNLTLRSNLDANKLTGHNYSDWLRNLRIVLRQEKKLYVLDTPAPSEPCSDATDEEWEKYQHYIDDNEQATCVMLACMSLEFQRQHENMDAPTMILHLKELFGAQSRVERYQISKALFQCKMAEGSSVNTHVLKMIGYIEKLAELGFVMDHELNIDLVL
;
A
#
# COMPACT_ATOMS: atom_id res chain seq x y z
N MET A 1 -26.18 21.46 -5.55
CA MET A 1 -25.68 21.07 -4.22
C MET A 1 -24.32 20.44 -4.44
N SER A 2 -23.24 21.15 -4.12
CA SER A 2 -21.88 20.64 -4.27
C SER A 2 -21.63 19.66 -3.15
N THR A 3 -21.52 18.37 -3.45
CA THR A 3 -21.07 17.36 -2.50
C THR A 3 -19.65 17.72 -2.09
N ASN A 4 -19.48 18.23 -0.86
CA ASN A 4 -18.18 18.34 -0.22
C ASN A 4 -17.66 16.90 0.02
N LEU A 5 -17.00 16.32 -0.98
CA LEU A 5 -16.27 15.07 -0.83
C LEU A 5 -15.09 15.34 0.10
N THR A 6 -15.19 14.89 1.34
CA THR A 6 -14.07 14.95 2.30
C THR A 6 -13.00 13.94 1.86
N LEU A 7 -11.71 14.23 2.08
CA LEU A 7 -10.63 13.29 1.73
C LEU A 7 -10.81 11.92 2.41
N ARG A 8 -11.46 11.88 3.58
CA ARG A 8 -11.84 10.62 4.24
C ARG A 8 -12.84 9.77 3.45
N SER A 9 -13.75 10.38 2.69
CA SER A 9 -14.68 9.62 1.82
C SER A 9 -13.95 8.84 0.71
N ASN A 10 -12.78 9.33 0.28
CA ASN A 10 -11.95 8.62 -0.69
C ASN A 10 -11.36 7.32 -0.11
N LEU A 11 -11.03 7.32 1.19
CA LEU A 11 -10.54 6.13 1.89
C LEU A 11 -11.62 5.05 2.03
N ASP A 12 -12.88 5.45 2.21
CA ASP A 12 -13.99 4.49 2.29
C ASP A 12 -14.25 3.79 0.95
N ALA A 13 -14.10 4.52 -0.17
CA ALA A 13 -14.22 3.97 -1.51
C ALA A 13 -13.02 3.07 -1.90
N ASN A 14 -11.86 3.26 -1.27
CA ASN A 14 -10.60 2.57 -1.61
C ASN A 14 -10.04 1.80 -0.41
N LYS A 15 -10.89 1.03 0.29
CA LYS A 15 -10.46 0.22 1.43
C LYS A 15 -9.36 -0.76 1.06
N LEU A 16 -8.44 -1.02 1.98
CA LEU A 16 -7.41 -2.04 1.79
C LEU A 16 -8.06 -3.43 1.65
N THR A 17 -7.86 -4.05 0.50
CA THR A 17 -8.31 -5.41 0.18
C THR A 17 -7.15 -6.35 -0.15
N GLY A 18 -5.93 -5.83 -0.11
CA GLY A 18 -4.70 -6.57 -0.36
C GLY A 18 -3.98 -6.10 -1.61
N HIS A 19 -4.53 -6.45 -2.78
CA HIS A 19 -3.95 -6.11 -4.10
C HIS A 19 -3.80 -4.61 -4.34
N ASN A 20 -4.63 -3.78 -3.70
CA ASN A 20 -4.62 -2.31 -3.83
C ASN A 20 -3.75 -1.59 -2.77
N TYR A 21 -2.82 -2.30 -2.10
CA TYR A 21 -2.01 -1.73 -1.02
C TYR A 21 -1.31 -0.41 -1.39
N SER A 22 -0.72 -0.32 -2.58
CA SER A 22 -0.02 0.88 -3.03
C SER A 22 -0.94 2.11 -3.14
N ASP A 23 -2.12 1.92 -3.72
CA ASP A 23 -3.12 2.98 -3.88
C ASP A 23 -3.73 3.37 -2.54
N TRP A 24 -4.05 2.38 -1.70
CA TRP A 24 -4.52 2.59 -0.34
C TRP A 24 -3.50 3.40 0.48
N LEU A 25 -2.22 3.02 0.46
CA LEU A 25 -1.15 3.72 1.16
C LEU A 25 -1.01 5.17 0.67
N ARG A 26 -1.10 5.38 -0.64
CA ARG A 26 -1.05 6.72 -1.23
C ARG A 26 -2.21 7.59 -0.73
N ASN A 27 -3.43 7.08 -0.75
CA ASN A 27 -4.62 7.80 -0.29
C ASN A 27 -4.54 8.08 1.21
N LEU A 28 -4.12 7.11 2.02
CA LEU A 28 -3.92 7.26 3.46
C LEU A 28 -2.92 8.38 3.77
N ARG A 29 -1.76 8.40 3.09
CA ARG A 29 -0.74 9.44 3.29
C ARG A 29 -1.24 10.83 2.90
N ILE A 30 -2.12 10.95 1.89
CA ILE A 30 -2.75 12.22 1.54
C ILE A 30 -3.65 12.72 2.67
N VAL A 31 -4.51 11.85 3.22
CA VAL A 31 -5.42 12.20 4.34
C VAL A 31 -4.61 12.60 5.57
N LEU A 32 -3.66 11.78 6.00
CA LEU A 32 -2.85 12.07 7.19
C LEU A 32 -1.99 13.33 7.02
N ARG A 33 -1.54 13.64 5.79
CA ARG A 33 -0.83 14.89 5.51
C ARG A 33 -1.75 16.11 5.68
N GLN A 34 -2.97 16.04 5.17
CA GLN A 34 -3.96 17.10 5.35
C GLN A 34 -4.23 17.35 6.85
N GLU A 35 -4.32 16.26 7.62
CA GLU A 35 -4.59 16.30 9.07
C GLU A 35 -3.36 16.60 9.93
N LYS A 36 -2.20 16.85 9.30
CA LYS A 36 -0.89 17.08 9.94
C LYS A 36 -0.41 15.94 10.84
N LYS A 37 -0.86 14.70 10.57
CA LYS A 37 -0.54 13.48 11.33
C LYS A 37 0.40 12.53 10.61
N LEU A 38 0.80 12.83 9.37
CA LEU A 38 1.67 11.96 8.58
C LEU A 38 2.99 11.62 9.30
N TYR A 39 3.49 12.52 10.15
CA TYR A 39 4.72 12.33 10.91
C TYR A 39 4.69 11.05 11.76
N VAL A 40 3.53 10.66 12.33
CA VAL A 40 3.36 9.42 13.09
C VAL A 40 3.87 8.20 12.30
N LEU A 41 3.68 8.16 10.98
CA LEU A 41 4.11 7.02 10.15
C LEU A 41 5.57 7.07 9.71
N ASP A 42 6.19 8.25 9.74
CA ASP A 42 7.50 8.51 9.13
C ASP A 42 8.59 8.77 10.18
N THR A 43 8.23 9.10 11.41
CA THR A 43 9.16 9.34 12.52
C THR A 43 9.08 8.24 13.57
N PRO A 44 10.21 7.88 14.22
CA PRO A 44 10.18 6.99 15.37
C PRO A 44 9.26 7.54 16.47
N ALA A 45 8.57 6.62 17.17
CA ALA A 45 7.79 6.99 18.34
C ALA A 45 8.68 7.66 19.39
N PRO A 46 8.22 8.74 20.05
CA PRO A 46 8.93 9.33 21.17
C PRO A 46 8.99 8.32 22.31
N SER A 47 10.11 8.33 23.04
CA SER A 47 10.22 7.57 24.28
C SER A 47 9.30 8.16 25.34
N GLU A 48 8.74 7.31 26.19
CA GLU A 48 7.98 7.74 27.36
C GLU A 48 8.88 8.62 28.25
N PRO A 49 8.43 9.85 28.60
CA PRO A 49 9.20 10.73 29.46
C PRO A 49 9.42 10.14 30.86
N CYS A 50 10.54 10.48 31.50
CA CYS A 50 10.79 10.10 32.88
C CYS A 50 9.88 10.88 33.86
N SER A 51 9.75 10.39 35.09
CA SER A 51 8.91 11.04 36.11
C SER A 51 9.36 12.46 36.49
N ASP A 52 10.62 12.81 36.21
CA ASP A 52 11.23 14.13 36.42
C ASP A 52 11.24 15.00 35.14
N ALA A 53 10.64 14.51 34.05
CA ALA A 53 10.52 15.26 32.81
C ALA A 53 9.65 16.51 32.99
N THR A 54 9.92 17.50 32.16
CA THR A 54 9.19 18.77 32.13
C THR A 54 7.76 18.58 31.63
N ASP A 55 6.86 19.49 32.02
CA ASP A 55 5.49 19.51 31.52
C ASP A 55 5.46 19.58 29.97
N GLU A 56 6.38 20.32 29.35
CA GLU A 56 6.50 20.43 27.89
C GLU A 56 6.84 19.09 27.22
N GLU A 57 7.67 18.26 27.85
CA GLU A 57 8.02 16.92 27.35
C GLU A 57 6.82 15.97 27.42
N TRP A 58 6.06 16.03 28.52
CA TRP A 58 4.83 15.28 28.68
C TRP A 58 3.74 15.70 27.69
N GLU A 59 3.55 17.01 27.47
CA GLU A 59 2.61 17.53 26.48
C GLU A 59 2.95 17.04 25.08
N LYS A 60 4.23 17.06 24.70
CA LYS A 60 4.68 16.58 23.39
C LYS A 60 4.47 15.07 23.22
N TYR A 61 4.74 14.28 24.26
CA TYR A 61 4.49 12.84 24.26
C TYR A 61 2.99 12.55 24.12
N GLN A 62 2.15 13.19 24.92
CA GLN A 62 0.71 13.00 24.86
C GLN A 62 0.13 13.41 23.51
N HIS A 63 0.58 14.54 22.94
CA HIS A 63 0.18 14.96 21.60
C HIS A 63 0.52 13.91 20.53
N TYR A 64 1.69 13.27 20.62
CA TYR A 64 2.03 12.16 19.73
C TYR A 64 1.08 10.98 19.92
N ILE A 65 0.79 10.58 21.15
CA ILE A 65 -0.12 9.46 21.46
C ILE A 65 -1.51 9.72 20.88
N ASP A 66 -2.06 10.92 21.06
CA ASP A 66 -3.38 11.31 20.56
C ASP A 66 -3.43 11.30 19.02
N ASP A 67 -2.38 11.79 18.35
CA ASP A 67 -2.27 11.75 16.90
C ASP A 67 -2.09 10.33 16.38
N ASN A 68 -1.35 9.49 17.10
CA ASN A 68 -1.12 8.08 16.78
C ASN A 68 -2.41 7.25 16.90
N GLU A 69 -3.21 7.47 17.94
CA GLU A 69 -4.51 6.83 18.10
C GLU A 69 -5.44 7.22 16.95
N GLN A 70 -5.51 8.52 16.61
CA GLN A 70 -6.30 8.99 15.47
C GLN A 70 -5.84 8.37 14.14
N ALA A 71 -4.53 8.29 13.89
CA ALA A 71 -3.99 7.65 12.69
C ALA A 71 -4.35 6.15 12.66
N THR A 72 -4.27 5.47 13.79
CA THR A 72 -4.65 4.05 13.95
C THR A 72 -6.13 3.85 13.62
N CYS A 73 -7.02 4.68 14.15
CA CYS A 73 -8.45 4.62 13.82
C CYS A 73 -8.72 4.84 12.34
N VAL A 74 -8.05 5.81 11.71
CA VAL A 74 -8.19 6.07 10.27
C VAL A 74 -7.72 4.86 9.46
N MET A 75 -6.57 4.28 9.80
CA MET A 75 -6.04 3.09 9.13
C MET A 75 -7.00 1.91 9.22
N LEU A 76 -7.51 1.60 10.42
CA LEU A 76 -8.49 0.52 10.60
C LEU A 76 -9.77 0.81 9.81
N ALA A 77 -10.32 2.03 9.90
CA ALA A 77 -11.56 2.39 9.21
C ALA A 77 -11.46 2.26 7.67
N CYS A 78 -10.26 2.42 7.11
CA CYS A 78 -10.01 2.28 5.67
C CYS A 78 -9.49 0.90 5.27
N MET A 79 -9.71 -0.14 6.08
CA MET A 79 -9.39 -1.53 5.76
C MET A 79 -10.65 -2.38 5.55
N SER A 80 -10.51 -3.52 4.86
CA SER A 80 -11.54 -4.57 4.89
C SER A 80 -11.67 -5.16 6.30
N LEU A 81 -12.81 -5.80 6.60
CA LEU A 81 -13.06 -6.40 7.91
C LEU A 81 -12.01 -7.47 8.29
N GLU A 82 -11.48 -8.18 7.30
CA GLU A 82 -10.41 -9.16 7.50
C GLU A 82 -9.13 -8.48 8.00
N PHE A 83 -8.68 -7.42 7.32
CA PHE A 83 -7.50 -6.68 7.73
C PHE A 83 -7.71 -5.94 9.06
N GLN A 84 -8.90 -5.40 9.31
CA GLN A 84 -9.23 -4.77 10.60
C GLN A 84 -8.98 -5.73 11.77
N ARG A 85 -9.54 -6.95 11.72
CA ARG A 85 -9.39 -7.95 12.78
C ARG A 85 -7.94 -8.36 13.02
N GLN A 86 -7.13 -8.41 11.96
CA GLN A 86 -5.72 -8.77 12.07
C GLN A 86 -4.86 -7.67 12.71
N HIS A 87 -5.30 -6.41 12.65
CA HIS A 87 -4.49 -5.24 13.04
C HIS A 87 -5.12 -4.41 14.18
N GLU A 88 -6.26 -4.84 14.77
CA GLU A 88 -7.00 -4.07 15.78
C GLU A 88 -6.20 -3.73 17.06
N ASN A 89 -5.15 -4.51 17.35
CA ASN A 89 -4.29 -4.34 18.52
C ASN A 89 -2.92 -3.71 18.18
N MET A 90 -2.73 -3.22 16.95
CA MET A 90 -1.50 -2.57 16.51
C MET A 90 -1.67 -1.06 16.48
N ASP A 91 -0.60 -0.33 16.82
CA ASP A 91 -0.53 1.10 16.56
C ASP A 91 -0.19 1.39 15.08
N ALA A 92 -0.37 2.64 14.65
CA ALA A 92 -0.18 3.03 13.27
C ALA A 92 1.25 2.75 12.73
N PRO A 93 2.35 3.03 13.47
CA PRO A 93 3.72 2.65 13.07
C PRO A 93 3.91 1.15 12.88
N THR A 94 3.44 0.33 13.82
CA THR A 94 3.59 -1.14 13.75
C THR A 94 2.76 -1.69 12.60
N MET A 95 1.53 -1.21 12.45
CA MET A 95 0.62 -1.62 11.39
C MET A 95 1.19 -1.29 10.01
N ILE A 96 1.71 -0.07 9.81
CA ILE A 96 2.27 0.28 8.50
C ILE A 96 3.52 -0.53 8.17
N LEU A 97 4.35 -0.85 9.17
CA LEU A 97 5.52 -1.71 8.99
C LEU A 97 5.10 -3.12 8.59
N HIS A 98 4.19 -3.74 9.35
CA HIS A 98 3.69 -5.08 9.08
C HIS A 98 3.07 -5.19 7.69
N LEU A 99 2.24 -4.22 7.29
CA LEU A 99 1.64 -4.18 5.94
C LEU A 99 2.70 -3.99 4.85
N LYS A 100 3.71 -3.14 5.07
CA LYS A 100 4.84 -2.98 4.12
C LYS A 100 5.58 -4.30 3.92
N GLU A 101 5.81 -5.06 4.98
CA GLU A 101 6.47 -6.38 4.88
C GLU A 101 5.59 -7.39 4.16
N LEU A 102 4.31 -7.49 4.55
CA LEU A 102 3.34 -8.40 3.96
C LEU A 102 3.18 -8.16 2.45
N PHE A 103 2.90 -6.93 2.04
CA PHE A 103 2.66 -6.61 0.63
C PHE A 103 3.94 -6.38 -0.16
N GLY A 104 5.03 -5.92 0.48
CA GLY A 104 6.33 -5.80 -0.17
C GLY A 104 6.91 -7.16 -0.57
N ALA A 105 6.84 -8.14 0.33
CA ALA A 105 7.24 -9.52 0.03
C ALA A 105 6.32 -10.14 -1.03
N GLN A 106 5.00 -10.02 -0.88
CA GLN A 106 4.04 -10.59 -1.81
C GLN A 106 4.18 -9.99 -3.22
N SER A 107 4.23 -8.66 -3.35
CA SER A 107 4.44 -7.98 -4.63
C SER A 107 5.75 -8.40 -5.29
N ARG A 108 6.83 -8.58 -4.52
CA ARG A 108 8.11 -9.02 -5.09
C ARG A 108 8.04 -10.46 -5.59
N VAL A 109 7.42 -11.36 -4.84
CA VAL A 109 7.25 -12.77 -5.24
C VAL A 109 6.37 -12.86 -6.47
N GLU A 110 5.22 -12.18 -6.49
CA GLU A 110 4.31 -12.18 -7.64
C GLU A 110 4.96 -11.58 -8.88
N ARG A 111 5.62 -10.41 -8.75
CA ARG A 111 6.38 -9.81 -9.86
C ARG A 111 7.44 -10.77 -10.40
N TYR A 112 8.16 -11.46 -9.52
CA TYR A 112 9.14 -12.45 -9.95
C TYR A 112 8.50 -13.62 -10.69
N GLN A 113 7.41 -14.20 -10.19
CA GLN A 113 6.73 -15.31 -10.86
C GLN A 113 6.16 -14.92 -12.22
N ILE A 114 5.54 -13.74 -12.32
CA ILE A 114 4.98 -13.25 -13.58
C ILE A 114 6.10 -12.90 -14.57
N SER A 115 7.16 -12.22 -14.11
CA SER A 115 8.34 -11.96 -14.94
C SER A 115 8.94 -13.26 -15.46
N LYS A 116 9.15 -14.24 -14.57
CA LYS A 116 9.64 -15.57 -14.96
C LYS A 116 8.73 -16.24 -15.98
N ALA A 117 7.41 -16.21 -15.78
CA ALA A 117 6.46 -16.78 -16.72
C ALA A 117 6.49 -16.06 -18.08
N LEU A 118 6.62 -14.73 -18.09
CA LEU A 118 6.76 -13.90 -19.30
C LEU A 118 8.02 -14.27 -20.08
N PHE A 119 9.20 -14.21 -19.45
CA PHE A 119 10.47 -14.51 -20.10
C PHE A 119 10.63 -15.99 -20.49
N GLN A 120 9.86 -16.90 -19.89
CA GLN A 120 9.81 -18.32 -20.27
C GLN A 120 8.69 -18.65 -21.25
N CYS A 121 7.80 -17.69 -21.55
CA CYS A 121 6.67 -17.91 -22.45
C CYS A 121 7.19 -18.10 -23.87
N LYS A 122 7.12 -19.33 -24.37
CA LYS A 122 7.42 -19.64 -25.77
C LYS A 122 6.14 -20.03 -26.49
N MET A 123 6.03 -19.62 -27.74
CA MET A 123 4.95 -20.09 -28.59
C MET A 123 5.11 -21.61 -28.82
N ALA A 124 4.06 -22.38 -28.55
CA ALA A 124 4.07 -23.81 -28.79
C ALA A 124 3.96 -24.08 -30.31
N GLU A 125 4.65 -25.11 -30.79
CA GLU A 125 4.59 -25.51 -32.19
C GLU A 125 3.14 -25.87 -32.57
N GLY A 126 2.64 -25.28 -33.66
CA GLY A 126 1.25 -25.43 -34.11
C GLY A 126 0.21 -24.59 -33.35
N SER A 127 0.60 -23.78 -32.37
CA SER A 127 -0.32 -22.84 -31.70
C SER A 127 -0.51 -21.53 -32.47
N SER A 128 -1.61 -20.82 -32.21
CA SER A 128 -1.91 -19.53 -32.84
C SER A 128 -1.04 -18.42 -32.26
N VAL A 129 -0.43 -17.61 -33.13
CA VAL A 129 0.30 -16.38 -32.77
C VAL A 129 -0.59 -15.45 -31.94
N ASN A 130 -1.86 -15.31 -32.30
CA ASN A 130 -2.78 -14.43 -31.57
C ASN A 130 -2.95 -14.88 -30.11
N THR A 131 -3.10 -16.19 -29.88
CA THR A 131 -3.19 -16.75 -28.52
C THR A 131 -1.91 -16.51 -27.71
N HIS A 132 -0.75 -16.61 -28.35
CA HIS A 132 0.52 -16.32 -27.71
C HIS A 132 0.65 -14.83 -27.33
N VAL A 133 0.37 -13.94 -28.27
CA VAL A 133 0.42 -12.48 -28.06
C VAL A 133 -0.51 -12.06 -26.92
N LEU A 134 -1.77 -12.53 -26.90
CA LEU A 134 -2.71 -12.22 -25.82
C LEU A 134 -2.20 -12.69 -24.45
N LYS A 135 -1.56 -13.86 -24.38
CA LYS A 135 -0.98 -14.38 -23.14
C LYS A 135 0.16 -13.50 -22.64
N MET A 136 0.99 -12.98 -23.55
CA MET A 136 2.15 -12.14 -23.21
C MET A 136 1.71 -10.75 -22.77
N ILE A 137 0.74 -10.14 -23.48
CA ILE A 137 0.08 -8.90 -23.06
C ILE A 137 -0.50 -9.06 -21.66
N GLY A 138 -1.21 -10.16 -21.37
CA GLY A 138 -1.77 -10.41 -20.05
C GLY A 138 -0.73 -10.53 -18.93
N TYR A 139 0.50 -10.96 -19.21
CA TYR A 139 1.59 -10.92 -18.22
C TYR A 139 2.13 -9.49 -18.02
N ILE A 140 2.29 -8.73 -19.10
CA ILE A 140 2.74 -7.33 -19.07
C ILE A 140 1.75 -6.46 -18.27
N GLU A 141 0.44 -6.61 -18.51
CA GLU A 141 -0.61 -5.90 -17.79
C GLU A 141 -0.60 -6.21 -16.29
N LYS A 142 -0.48 -7.50 -15.91
CA LYS A 142 -0.37 -7.89 -14.49
C LYS A 142 0.88 -7.35 -13.81
N LEU A 143 2.01 -7.24 -14.53
CA LEU A 143 3.20 -6.59 -13.98
C LEU A 143 2.96 -5.10 -13.73
N ALA A 144 2.24 -4.42 -14.63
CA ALA A 144 1.87 -3.03 -14.47
C ALA A 144 0.95 -2.81 -13.26
N GLU A 145 -0.03 -3.70 -13.04
CA GLU A 145 -0.89 -3.69 -11.83
C GLU A 145 -0.08 -3.82 -10.53
N LEU A 146 1.02 -4.58 -10.55
CA LEU A 146 1.95 -4.72 -9.43
C LEU A 146 2.97 -3.56 -9.33
N GLY A 147 2.79 -2.49 -10.11
CA GLY A 147 3.64 -1.31 -10.12
C GLY A 147 4.96 -1.49 -10.88
N PHE A 148 5.11 -2.54 -11.69
CA PHE A 148 6.27 -2.76 -12.55
C PHE A 148 5.92 -2.47 -14.01
N VAL A 149 6.12 -1.21 -14.39
CA VAL A 149 5.92 -0.76 -15.77
C VAL A 149 7.22 -0.95 -16.55
N MET A 150 7.15 -1.76 -17.60
CA MET A 150 8.26 -1.98 -18.52
C MET A 150 8.30 -0.91 -19.60
N ASP A 151 9.50 -0.68 -20.14
CA ASP A 151 9.71 0.20 -21.27
C ASP A 151 8.87 -0.25 -22.49
N HIS A 152 8.41 0.72 -23.28
CA HIS A 152 7.53 0.44 -24.41
C HIS A 152 8.21 -0.37 -25.52
N GLU A 153 9.48 -0.11 -25.83
CA GLU A 153 10.21 -0.89 -26.84
C GLU A 153 10.41 -2.32 -26.34
N LEU A 154 10.79 -2.47 -25.07
CA LEU A 154 10.93 -3.80 -24.46
C LEU A 154 9.61 -4.60 -24.47
N ASN A 155 8.47 -3.95 -24.26
CA ASN A 155 7.16 -4.61 -24.34
C ASN A 155 6.88 -5.16 -25.74
N ILE A 156 7.24 -4.40 -26.79
CA ILE A 156 7.09 -4.83 -28.18
C ILE A 156 8.03 -5.99 -28.46
N ASP A 157 9.31 -5.85 -28.11
CA ASP A 157 10.34 -6.86 -28.35
C ASP A 157 10.03 -8.18 -27.65
N LEU A 158 9.42 -8.11 -26.47
CA LEU A 158 9.00 -9.31 -25.74
C LEU A 158 7.84 -10.02 -26.40
N VAL A 159 6.96 -9.34 -27.16
CA VAL A 159 5.76 -9.92 -27.79
C VAL A 159 6.04 -10.59 -29.14
N LEU A 160 7.09 -10.15 -29.84
CA LEU A 160 7.51 -10.64 -31.16
C LEU A 160 8.25 -12.00 -31.10
#